data_AF-A0A3L7AL97-F1
#
_entry.id   AF-A0A3L7AL97-F1
#
_cell.length_a   1.000
_cell.length_b   1.000
_cell.length_c   1.000
_cell.angle_alpha   90.00
_cell.angle_beta   90.00
_cell.angle_gamma   90.00
#
_symmetry.space_group_name_H-M   'P 1'
#
loop_
_entity.id
_entity.type
_entity.pdbx_description
1 polymer ?
#
loop_
_entity_poly.entity_id
_entity_poly.type
_entity_poly.pdbx_seq_one_letter_code
_entity_poly.pdbx_strand_id
1 'polypeptide(L)'
;MTSHLANCFDTLSDCIARGDELFAIRLISEIFDAAVAEAECSQVTSLRTAPVLAGDSRWDTLSTSAVRLAYETRGKTPPPWTEREPSPTPVYLRADRDLTEIYRERIRERTPLSLAEQNVWYELSDLATA
;
A
#
# COMPACT_ATOMS: atom_id res chain seq x y z
N MET A 1 -10.69 4.11 20.39
CA MET A 1 -9.45 3.40 20.05
C MET A 1 -9.20 3.64 18.57
N THR A 2 -8.08 4.28 18.23
CA THR A 2 -7.64 4.42 16.83
C THR A 2 -7.25 3.04 16.32
N SER A 3 -7.70 2.65 15.13
CA SER A 3 -7.36 1.33 14.56
C SER A 3 -5.85 1.27 14.30
N HIS A 4 -5.25 0.07 14.38
CA HIS A 4 -3.82 -0.10 14.11
C HIS A 4 -3.44 0.42 12.72
N LEU A 5 -4.30 0.17 11.73
CA LEU A 5 -4.14 0.66 10.38
C LEU A 5 -4.12 2.20 10.32
N ALA A 6 -5.01 2.89 11.02
CA ALA A 6 -4.98 4.36 11.06
C ALA A 6 -3.67 4.90 11.66
N ASN A 7 -3.13 4.26 12.71
CA ASN A 7 -1.83 4.64 13.26
C ASN A 7 -0.69 4.44 12.23
N CYS A 8 -0.75 3.41 11.38
CA CYS A 8 0.24 3.21 10.32
C CYS A 8 0.19 4.34 9.27
N PHE A 9 -1.00 4.82 8.90
CA PHE A 9 -1.16 5.96 7.99
C PHE A 9 -0.65 7.28 8.60
N ASP A 10 -0.94 7.53 9.88
CA ASP A 10 -0.42 8.70 10.59
C ASP A 10 1.13 8.66 10.63
N THR A 11 1.69 7.50 10.97
CA THR A 11 3.15 7.30 11.01
C THR A 11 3.77 7.45 9.62
N LEU A 12 3.10 6.97 8.56
CA LEU A 12 3.56 7.12 7.18
C LEU A 12 3.65 8.59 6.80
N SER A 13 2.62 9.37 7.13
CA SER A 13 2.58 10.81 6.90
C SER A 13 3.75 11.53 7.59
N ASP A 14 4.02 11.18 8.84
CA ASP A 14 5.17 11.72 9.60
C ASP A 14 6.52 11.37 8.98
N CYS A 15 6.69 10.15 8.49
CA CYS A 15 7.93 9.72 7.84
C CYS A 15 8.17 10.45 6.52
N ILE A 16 7.12 10.67 5.73
CA ILE A 16 7.19 11.42 4.48
C ILE A 16 7.55 12.88 4.76
N ALA A 17 6.92 13.50 5.76
CA ALA A 17 7.25 14.86 6.17
C ALA A 17 8.72 15.02 6.61
N ARG A 18 9.34 13.95 7.11
CA ARG A 18 10.76 13.92 7.54
C ARG A 18 11.73 13.45 6.44
N GLY A 19 11.22 13.02 5.29
CA GLY A 19 12.04 12.45 4.20
C GLY A 19 12.60 11.05 4.50
N ASP A 20 12.02 10.32 5.46
CA ASP A 20 12.45 8.96 5.81
C ASP A 20 11.77 7.92 4.91
N GLU A 21 12.21 7.87 3.65
CA GLU A 21 11.64 6.96 2.66
C GLU A 21 11.86 5.48 3.02
N LEU A 22 12.99 5.13 3.65
CA LEU A 22 13.28 3.73 3.99
C LEU A 22 12.28 3.20 5.01
N PHE A 23 11.94 4.01 6.01
CA PHE A 23 10.91 3.64 6.97
C PHE A 23 9.51 3.69 6.34
N ALA A 24 9.23 4.65 5.47
CA ALA A 24 7.97 4.72 4.72
C ALA A 24 7.71 3.44 3.91
N ILE A 25 8.74 2.87 3.26
CA ILE A 25 8.64 1.58 2.55
C ILE A 25 8.20 0.46 3.49
N ARG A 26 8.81 0.36 4.67
CA ARG A 26 8.45 -0.64 5.67
C ARG A 26 7.00 -0.49 6.15
N LEU A 27 6.53 0.74 6.30
CA LEU A 27 5.16 1.01 6.70
C LEU A 27 4.13 0.52 5.68
N ILE A 28 4.47 0.41 4.39
CA ILE A 28 3.56 -0.20 3.40
C ILE A 28 3.28 -1.67 3.71
N SER A 29 4.31 -2.43 4.14
CA SER A 29 4.14 -3.82 4.61
C SER A 29 3.28 -3.88 5.88
N GLU A 30 3.51 -2.99 6.85
CA GLU A 30 2.70 -2.93 8.08
C GLU A 30 1.24 -2.54 7.79
N ILE A 31 1.00 -1.66 6.83
CA ILE A 31 -0.33 -1.29 6.33
C ILE A 31 -1.03 -2.51 5.72
N PHE A 32 -0.32 -3.29 4.89
CA PHE A 32 -0.85 -4.52 4.31
C PHE A 32 -1.24 -5.53 5.40
N ASP A 33 -0.35 -5.78 6.36
CA ASP A 33 -0.58 -6.74 7.45
C ASP A 33 -1.77 -6.30 8.34
N ALA A 34 -1.86 -5.01 8.68
CA ALA A 34 -2.97 -4.46 9.43
C ALA A 34 -4.30 -4.56 8.65
N ALA A 35 -4.27 -4.33 7.34
CA ALA A 35 -5.45 -4.50 6.49
C ALA A 35 -5.88 -5.97 6.34
N VAL A 36 -4.93 -6.91 6.29
CA VAL A 36 -5.22 -8.35 6.31
C VAL A 36 -5.93 -8.74 7.61
N ALA A 37 -5.39 -8.31 8.76
CA ALA A 37 -5.98 -8.61 10.07
C ALA A 37 -7.42 -8.06 10.20
N GLU A 38 -7.66 -6.86 9.67
CA GLU A 38 -8.99 -6.24 9.63
C GLU A 38 -9.93 -6.96 8.66
N ALA A 39 -9.46 -7.39 7.49
CA ALA A 39 -10.27 -8.14 6.51
C ALA A 39 -10.71 -9.52 7.04
N GLU A 40 -9.94 -10.12 7.94
CA GLU A 40 -10.28 -11.37 8.64
C GLU A 40 -11.27 -11.15 9.80
N CYS A 41 -11.33 -9.94 10.38
CA CYS A 41 -12.28 -9.60 11.42
C CYS A 41 -13.70 -9.40 10.84
N SER A 42 -14.70 -10.09 11.41
CA SER A 42 -16.10 -10.02 10.95
C SER A 42 -16.82 -8.70 11.30
N GLN A 43 -16.23 -7.88 12.20
CA GLN A 43 -16.75 -6.57 12.59
C GLN A 43 -16.08 -5.43 11.79
N VAL A 44 -16.30 -5.43 10.47
CA VAL A 44 -15.71 -4.48 9.51
C VAL A 44 -16.31 -3.07 9.63
N THR A 45 -16.05 -2.38 10.74
CA THR A 45 -16.56 -1.02 10.99
C THR A 45 -15.46 0.03 11.00
N SER A 46 -14.25 -0.35 11.38
CA SER A 46 -13.06 0.50 11.55
C SER A 46 -12.61 1.20 10.26
N LEU A 47 -12.93 0.63 9.09
CA LEU A 47 -12.42 1.07 7.79
C LEU A 47 -13.47 1.68 6.86
N ARG A 48 -14.64 2.06 7.37
CA ARG A 48 -15.60 2.84 6.55
C ARG A 48 -15.11 4.26 6.29
N THR A 49 -14.25 4.77 7.15
CA THR A 49 -13.67 6.12 7.03
C THR A 49 -12.23 5.99 6.57
N ALA A 50 -11.86 6.76 5.56
CA ALA A 50 -10.49 6.85 5.11
C ALA A 50 -9.60 7.39 6.24
N PRO A 51 -8.40 6.81 6.47
CA PRO A 51 -7.41 7.44 7.32
C PRO A 51 -6.90 8.74 6.68
N VAL A 52 -6.22 9.57 7.46
CA VAL A 52 -5.53 10.74 6.91
C VAL A 52 -4.40 10.24 6.01
N LEU A 53 -4.42 10.69 4.76
CA LEU A 53 -3.40 10.38 3.77
C LEU A 53 -2.20 11.32 3.93
N ALA A 54 -1.05 10.90 3.42
CA ALA A 54 0.19 11.65 3.55
C ALA A 54 0.22 12.92 2.69
N GLY A 55 -0.65 12.99 1.67
CA GLY A 55 -0.70 14.12 0.73
C GLY A 55 0.39 14.08 -0.33
N ASP A 56 1.18 13.01 -0.36
CA ASP A 56 2.10 12.69 -1.44
C ASP A 56 1.48 11.62 -2.34
N SER A 57 1.34 11.93 -3.62
CA SER A 57 0.62 11.06 -4.58
C SER A 57 1.21 9.66 -4.68
N ARG A 58 2.54 9.53 -4.55
CA ARG A 58 3.22 8.23 -4.66
C ARG A 58 2.87 7.37 -3.46
N TRP A 59 3.02 7.90 -2.25
CA TRP A 59 2.79 7.16 -1.02
C TRP A 59 1.32 6.89 -0.75
N ASP A 60 0.44 7.81 -1.11
CA ASP A 60 -1.01 7.61 -1.05
C ASP A 60 -1.44 6.47 -1.99
N THR A 61 -0.87 6.41 -3.19
CA THR A 61 -1.14 5.32 -4.14
C THR A 61 -0.63 3.98 -3.61
N LEU A 62 0.61 3.93 -3.09
CA LEU A 62 1.19 2.71 -2.51
C LEU A 62 0.37 2.20 -1.31
N SER A 63 0.03 3.08 -0.36
CA SER A 63 -0.68 2.68 0.86
C SER A 63 -2.11 2.22 0.57
N THR A 64 -2.85 2.94 -0.28
CA THR A 64 -4.23 2.54 -0.66
C THR A 64 -4.27 1.25 -1.47
N SER A 65 -3.32 1.05 -2.40
CA SER A 65 -3.22 -0.19 -3.18
C SER A 65 -2.82 -1.39 -2.32
N ALA A 66 -1.98 -1.21 -1.30
CA ALA A 66 -1.67 -2.25 -0.31
C ALA A 66 -2.91 -2.70 0.46
N VAL A 67 -3.71 -1.75 0.96
CA VAL A 67 -4.99 -2.08 1.64
C VAL A 67 -5.93 -2.81 0.68
N ARG A 68 -6.06 -2.34 -0.56
CA ARG A 68 -6.92 -2.98 -1.55
C ARG A 68 -6.53 -4.43 -1.81
N LEU A 69 -5.23 -4.67 -2.04
CA LEU A 69 -4.68 -6.01 -2.26
C LEU A 69 -4.89 -6.92 -1.05
N ALA A 70 -4.75 -6.41 0.17
CA ALA A 70 -5.02 -7.18 1.39
C ALA A 70 -6.45 -7.71 1.44
N TYR A 71 -7.44 -6.91 1.02
CA TYR A 71 -8.84 -7.34 0.94
C TYR A 71 -9.07 -8.34 -0.21
N GLU A 72 -8.51 -8.06 -1.40
CA GLU A 72 -8.64 -8.92 -2.58
C GLU A 72 -8.06 -10.32 -2.34
N THR A 73 -6.88 -10.41 -1.71
CA THR A 73 -6.23 -11.69 -1.36
C THR A 73 -7.03 -12.51 -0.34
N ARG A 74 -7.97 -11.89 0.38
CA ARG A 74 -8.91 -12.56 1.31
C ARG A 74 -10.30 -12.76 0.72
N GLY A 75 -10.49 -12.47 -0.56
CA GLY A 75 -11.80 -12.56 -1.23
C GLY A 75 -12.84 -11.62 -0.62
N LYS A 76 -12.41 -10.50 -0.03
CA LYS A 76 -13.27 -9.47 0.56
C LYS A 76 -13.36 -8.26 -0.37
N THR A 77 -14.46 -7.53 -0.29
CA THR A 77 -14.61 -6.25 -1.00
C THR A 77 -13.75 -5.18 -0.31
N PRO A 78 -12.82 -4.54 -1.02
CA PRO A 78 -12.02 -3.45 -0.45
C PRO A 78 -12.87 -2.25 0.00
N PRO A 79 -12.41 -1.44 0.96
CA PRO A 79 -13.09 -0.21 1.33
C PRO A 79 -13.18 0.78 0.16
N PRO A 80 -14.30 1.50 -0.05
CA PRO A 80 -14.46 2.41 -1.20
C PRO A 80 -13.41 3.52 -1.30
N TRP A 81 -12.87 3.99 -0.18
CA TRP A 81 -11.84 5.03 -0.18
C TRP A 81 -10.47 4.55 -0.69
N THR A 82 -10.29 3.24 -0.89
CA THR A 82 -9.10 2.69 -1.54
C THR A 82 -9.20 2.73 -3.07
N GLU A 83 -10.36 3.08 -3.62
CA GLU A 83 -10.55 3.25 -5.05
C GLU A 83 -9.87 4.54 -5.52
N ARG A 84 -9.01 4.41 -6.52
CA ARG A 84 -8.28 5.52 -7.15
C ARG A 84 -8.21 5.30 -8.65
N GLU A 85 -8.01 6.41 -9.37
CA GLU A 85 -7.62 6.34 -10.77
C GLU A 85 -6.17 5.80 -10.87
N PRO A 86 -5.86 5.03 -11.92
CA PRO A 86 -4.49 4.58 -12.17
C PRO A 86 -3.50 5.73 -12.18
N SER A 87 -2.33 5.53 -11.58
CA SER A 87 -1.31 6.57 -11.58
C SER A 87 -0.83 6.88 -13.01
N PRO A 88 -0.70 8.16 -13.40
CA PRO A 88 -0.23 8.54 -14.74
C PRO A 88 1.22 8.11 -14.99
N THR A 89 1.99 7.88 -13.94
CA THR A 89 3.38 7.40 -13.98
C THR A 89 3.55 6.13 -13.15
N PRO A 90 4.44 5.20 -13.55
CA PRO A 90 4.71 3.99 -12.78
C PRO A 90 5.12 4.28 -11.34
N VAL A 91 4.40 3.68 -10.38
CA VAL A 91 4.67 3.82 -8.95
C VAL A 91 5.32 2.54 -8.43
N TYR A 92 6.58 2.64 -8.01
CA TYR A 92 7.32 1.52 -7.43
C TYR A 92 7.45 1.70 -5.91
N LEU A 93 7.40 0.59 -5.18
CA LEU A 93 7.64 0.58 -3.74
C LEU A 93 9.11 0.91 -3.39
N ARG A 94 10.07 0.67 -4.28
CA ARG A 94 11.50 0.99 -4.07
C ARG A 94 11.85 2.41 -4.50
N ALA A 95 12.90 2.99 -3.91
CA ALA A 95 13.43 4.27 -4.35
C ALA A 95 13.99 4.20 -5.79
N ASP A 96 13.86 5.28 -6.56
CA ASP A 96 14.22 5.30 -7.99
C ASP A 96 15.69 4.92 -8.26
N ARG A 97 16.59 5.28 -7.34
CA ARG A 97 18.02 4.94 -7.42
C ARG A 97 18.29 3.43 -7.40
N ASP A 98 17.36 2.65 -6.88
CA ASP A 98 17.46 1.19 -6.75
C ASP A 98 16.77 0.46 -7.92
N LEU A 99 16.09 1.19 -8.82
CA LEU A 99 15.32 0.64 -9.94
C LEU A 99 16.18 0.51 -11.20
N THR A 100 16.88 -0.62 -11.33
CA THR A 100 17.47 -1.02 -12.62
C THR A 100 16.39 -1.49 -13.60
N GLU A 101 16.65 -1.43 -14.91
CA GLU A 101 15.66 -1.87 -15.91
C GLU A 101 15.30 -3.36 -15.75
N ILE A 102 16.31 -4.21 -15.48
CA ILE A 102 16.11 -5.64 -15.19
C ILE A 102 15.19 -5.83 -13.98
N TYR A 103 15.34 -5.02 -12.94
CA TYR A 103 14.46 -5.07 -11.78
C TYR A 103 13.03 -4.64 -12.13
N ARG A 104 12.87 -3.59 -12.96
CA ARG A 104 11.56 -3.13 -13.43
C ARG A 104 10.83 -4.17 -14.28
N GLU A 105 11.55 -4.87 -15.16
CA GLU A 105 10.98 -5.96 -15.95
C GLU A 105 10.51 -7.10 -15.03
N ARG A 106 11.39 -7.54 -14.13
CA ARG A 106 11.08 -8.63 -13.20
C ARG A 106 9.87 -8.32 -12.31
N ILE A 107 9.79 -7.10 -11.77
CA ILE A 107 8.68 -6.73 -10.89
C ILE A 107 7.37 -6.62 -11.68
N ARG A 108 7.40 -6.12 -12.93
CA ARG A 108 6.22 -6.08 -13.81
C ARG A 108 5.67 -7.47 -14.12
N GLU A 109 6.54 -8.47 -14.29
CA GLU A 109 6.12 -9.86 -14.54
C GLU A 109 5.44 -10.52 -13.33
N ARG A 110 5.76 -10.06 -12.12
CA ARG A 110 5.36 -10.71 -10.85
C ARG A 110 4.32 -9.93 -10.05
N THR A 111 4.07 -8.68 -10.44
CA THR A 111 3.08 -7.82 -9.81
C THR A 111 1.68 -8.38 -10.09
N PRO A 112 0.83 -8.55 -9.05
CA PRO A 112 -0.58 -8.87 -9.23
C PRO A 112 -1.30 -7.93 -10.21
N LEU A 113 -2.18 -8.49 -11.04
CA LEU A 113 -2.86 -7.72 -12.11
C LEU A 113 -3.59 -6.48 -11.57
N SER A 114 -4.23 -6.56 -10.40
CA SER A 114 -4.95 -5.43 -9.81
C SER A 114 -4.05 -4.25 -9.44
N LEU A 115 -2.78 -4.50 -9.10
CA LEU A 115 -1.79 -3.43 -8.91
C LEU A 115 -1.29 -2.89 -10.24
N ALA A 116 -1.03 -3.76 -11.21
CA ALA A 116 -0.56 -3.37 -12.54
C ALA A 116 -1.57 -2.48 -13.27
N GLU A 117 -2.88 -2.75 -13.14
CA GLU A 117 -3.96 -1.91 -13.66
C GLU A 117 -3.98 -0.50 -13.05
N GLN A 118 -3.45 -0.35 -11.82
CA GLN A 118 -3.29 0.93 -11.13
C GLN A 118 -1.93 1.61 -11.41
N ASN A 119 -1.12 1.02 -12.29
CA ASN A 119 0.27 1.42 -12.55
C ASN A 119 1.16 1.38 -11.30
N VAL A 120 0.87 0.45 -10.38
CA VAL A 120 1.59 0.21 -9.13
C VAL A 120 2.37 -1.09 -9.25
N TRP A 121 3.63 -1.08 -8.83
CA TRP A 121 4.58 -2.16 -9.10
C TRP A 121 5.31 -2.58 -7.82
N TYR A 122 4.85 -3.67 -7.22
CA TYR A 122 5.55 -4.43 -6.19
C TYR A 122 5.04 -5.88 -6.11
N GLU A 123 5.89 -6.80 -5.63
CA GLU A 123 5.53 -8.20 -5.44
C GLU A 123 4.89 -8.42 -4.05
N LEU A 124 4.06 -9.46 -3.87
CA LEU A 124 3.57 -9.83 -2.53
C LEU A 124 4.71 -10.15 -1.56
N SER A 125 5.83 -10.68 -2.07
CA SER A 125 7.04 -10.93 -1.29
C SER A 125 7.73 -9.66 -0.80
N ASP A 126 7.51 -8.50 -1.44
CA ASP A 126 8.01 -7.21 -0.93
C ASP A 126 7.20 -6.76 0.31
N LEU A 127 5.98 -7.26 0.47
CA LEU A 127 5.10 -6.94 1.60
C LEU A 127 5.23 -7.92 2.77
N ALA A 128 5.86 -9.08 2.56
CA ALA A 128 6.06 -10.06 3.63
C ALA A 128 7.04 -9.51 4.68
N THR A 129 6.54 -9.30 5.90
CA THR A 129 7.38 -9.07 7.08
C THR A 129 8.05 -10.40 7.45
N ALA A 130 9.39 -10.43 7.40
CA ALA A 130 10.20 -11.61 7.73
C ALA A 130 10.21 -11.93 9.24
#